data_AF-A0A6M8J079-F1
#
_entry.id   AF-A0A6M8J079-F1
#
_cell.length_a   1.000
_cell.length_b   1.000
_cell.length_c   1.000
_cell.angle_alpha   90.00
_cell.angle_beta   90.00
_cell.angle_gamma   90.00
#
_symmetry.space_group_name_H-M   'P 1'
#
loop_
_entity.id
_entity.type
_entity.pdbx_description
1 polymer ?
#
loop_
_entity_poly.entity_id
_entity_poly.type
_entity_poly.pdbx_seq_one_letter_code
_entity_poly.pdbx_strand_id
1 'polypeptide(L)'
;MSQRNPLNERYQNEERTGKTRKSAASAKPTAKRAGTVRMEPPKTPKQKRAEARERRRKADEKRFQTEKTLYNVPTPEYRRVRRTWWVVLIAAIVTTVASFALSQVEGMGAVSTALLVVAYALILAALYLDFAKARKLRREYQARVLNDKSKATRAQQKRQRAEAREQQRAGAEASGEPKPDEPTGLAKAFGFLRRGKTAPDAGQHDGKADEKTSSAATGQAGDKGEGK
;
A
#
# COMPACT_ATOMS: atom_id res chain seq x y z
N MET A 1 -20.28 13.16 -24.84
CA MET A 1 -20.67 11.97 -25.64
C MET A 1 -20.41 12.32 -27.10
N SER A 2 -19.41 11.72 -27.77
CA SER A 2 -19.16 12.01 -29.19
C SER A 2 -20.13 11.22 -30.06
N GLN A 3 -20.99 11.92 -30.81
CA GLN A 3 -21.82 11.29 -31.85
C GLN A 3 -20.91 10.71 -32.94
N ARG A 4 -21.10 9.43 -33.27
CA ARG A 4 -20.33 8.75 -34.31
C ARG A 4 -20.93 9.05 -35.68
N ASN A 5 -20.08 9.14 -36.70
CA ASN A 5 -20.51 9.43 -38.07
C ASN A 5 -21.49 8.35 -38.58
N PRO A 6 -22.75 8.72 -38.89
CA PRO A 6 -23.76 7.78 -39.39
C PRO A 6 -23.49 7.29 -40.81
N LEU A 7 -22.61 7.96 -41.57
CA LEU A 7 -22.28 7.60 -42.94
C LEU A 7 -21.09 6.63 -43.06
N ASN A 8 -20.65 6.00 -41.97
CA ASN A 8 -19.61 4.98 -42.04
C ASN A 8 -20.17 3.69 -42.66
N GLU A 9 -19.50 3.17 -43.69
CA GLU A 9 -19.82 1.93 -44.39
C GLU A 9 -20.01 0.72 -43.45
N ARG A 10 -19.32 0.74 -42.30
CA ARG A 10 -19.47 -0.26 -41.23
C ARG A 10 -20.89 -0.34 -40.64
N TYR A 11 -21.67 0.73 -40.74
CA TYR A 11 -23.03 0.82 -40.24
C TYR A 11 -24.08 0.76 -41.36
N GLN A 12 -23.68 0.92 -42.63
CA GLN A 12 -24.59 0.92 -43.78
C GLN A 12 -24.81 -0.49 -44.36
N ASN A 13 -23.88 -1.42 -44.16
CA ASN A 13 -24.04 -2.79 -44.65
C ASN A 13 -24.82 -3.65 -43.63
N GLU A 14 -26.01 -4.14 -44.01
CA GLU A 14 -26.87 -5.01 -43.19
C GLU A 14 -26.35 -6.46 -43.07
N GLU A 15 -25.36 -6.84 -43.87
CA GLU A 15 -24.61 -8.08 -43.67
C GLU A 15 -23.65 -7.95 -42.48
N ARG A 16 -24.20 -8.06 -41.27
CA ARG A 16 -23.44 -8.38 -40.06
C ARG A 16 -22.92 -9.81 -40.07
N THR A 17 -22.32 -10.26 -41.18
CA THR A 17 -21.66 -11.56 -41.23
C THR A 17 -20.20 -11.39 -40.88
N GLY A 18 -19.94 -11.09 -39.60
CA GLY A 18 -18.64 -11.26 -39.00
C GLY A 18 -18.29 -12.74 -38.95
N LYS A 19 -17.90 -13.34 -40.08
CA LYS A 19 -17.27 -14.67 -40.10
C LYS A 19 -15.90 -14.52 -39.44
N THR A 20 -15.87 -14.54 -38.12
CA THR A 20 -14.67 -14.97 -37.42
C THR A 20 -14.41 -16.39 -37.90
N ARG A 21 -13.33 -16.58 -38.67
CA ARG A 21 -12.81 -17.91 -38.98
C ARG A 21 -12.74 -18.62 -37.63
N LYS A 22 -13.44 -19.74 -37.44
CA LYS A 22 -13.36 -20.52 -36.20
C LYS A 22 -11.89 -20.84 -35.95
N SER A 23 -11.24 -20.07 -35.08
CA SER A 23 -9.85 -20.31 -34.74
C SER A 23 -9.76 -21.71 -34.17
N ALA A 24 -8.70 -22.45 -34.50
CA ALA A 24 -8.43 -23.81 -34.01
C ALA A 24 -8.50 -23.93 -32.46
N ALA A 25 -8.48 -22.80 -31.75
CA ALA A 25 -8.73 -22.71 -30.31
C ALA A 25 -10.16 -23.07 -29.86
N SER A 26 -11.18 -23.08 -30.75
CA SER A 26 -12.54 -23.53 -30.41
C SER A 26 -12.77 -25.02 -30.71
N ALA A 27 -11.78 -25.72 -31.28
CA ALA A 27 -11.81 -27.17 -31.33
C ALA A 27 -11.52 -27.68 -29.92
N LYS A 28 -12.45 -28.46 -29.35
CA LYS A 28 -12.19 -29.18 -28.10
C LYS A 28 -10.87 -29.94 -28.26
N PRO A 29 -9.92 -29.87 -27.33
CA PRO A 29 -8.69 -30.63 -27.44
C PRO A 29 -9.05 -32.12 -27.53
N THR A 30 -8.84 -32.73 -28.70
CA THR A 30 -8.99 -34.17 -28.94
C THR A 30 -7.69 -34.91 -28.62
N ALA A 31 -6.84 -34.33 -27.77
CA ALA A 31 -5.75 -35.07 -27.17
C ALA A 31 -6.36 -36.11 -26.24
N LYS A 32 -6.18 -37.40 -26.57
CA LYS A 32 -6.31 -38.51 -25.62
C LYS A 32 -5.41 -38.17 -24.43
N ARG A 33 -6.01 -37.55 -23.42
CA ARG A 33 -5.36 -37.21 -22.16
C ARG A 33 -4.79 -38.53 -21.63
N ALA A 34 -3.48 -38.59 -21.43
CA ALA A 34 -2.84 -39.71 -20.77
C ALA A 34 -3.65 -40.08 -19.51
N GLY A 35 -4.01 -41.35 -19.37
CA GLY A 35 -4.93 -41.90 -18.38
C GLY A 35 -4.44 -41.83 -16.92
N THR A 36 -3.76 -40.75 -16.56
CA THR A 36 -3.23 -40.50 -15.20
C THR A 36 -3.84 -39.25 -14.56
N VAL A 37 -4.55 -38.39 -15.31
CA VAL A 37 -5.27 -37.27 -14.70
C VAL A 37 -6.68 -37.72 -14.31
N ARG A 38 -6.78 -38.31 -13.11
CA ARG A 38 -8.06 -38.65 -12.48
C ARG A 38 -8.85 -37.35 -12.25
N MET A 39 -9.81 -37.07 -13.14
CA MET A 39 -10.75 -35.96 -12.97
C MET A 39 -11.64 -36.31 -11.78
N GLU A 40 -11.51 -35.59 -10.67
CA GLU A 40 -12.46 -35.70 -9.56
C GLU A 40 -13.89 -35.44 -10.09
N PRO A 41 -14.90 -36.17 -9.59
CA PRO A 41 -16.28 -35.99 -10.02
C PRO A 41 -16.75 -34.54 -9.78
N PRO A 42 -17.61 -33.98 -10.65
CA PRO A 42 -18.06 -32.61 -10.53
C PRO A 42 -18.81 -32.41 -9.20
N LYS A 43 -18.30 -31.50 -8.35
CA LYS A 43 -18.90 -31.18 -7.04
C LYS A 43 -20.37 -30.80 -7.20
N THR A 44 -21.23 -31.34 -6.33
CA THR A 44 -22.67 -31.06 -6.33
C THR A 44 -22.94 -29.58 -6.01
N PRO A 45 -24.06 -28.98 -6.45
CA PRO A 45 -24.40 -27.59 -6.14
C PRO A 45 -24.46 -27.31 -4.63
N LYS A 46 -24.88 -28.29 -3.82
CA LYS A 46 -24.83 -28.22 -2.34
C LYS A 46 -23.39 -28.13 -1.81
N GLN A 47 -22.48 -28.97 -2.33
CA GLN A 47 -21.06 -28.95 -1.94
C GLN A 47 -20.38 -27.63 -2.37
N LYS A 48 -20.66 -27.11 -3.56
CA LYS A 48 -20.15 -25.80 -4.02
C LYS A 48 -20.62 -24.66 -3.11
N ARG A 49 -21.89 -24.69 -2.67
CA ARG A 49 -22.44 -23.68 -1.75
C ARG A 49 -21.84 -23.77 -0.35
N ALA A 50 -21.56 -24.98 0.14
CA ALA A 50 -20.87 -25.20 1.41
C ALA A 50 -19.41 -24.70 1.35
N GLU A 51 -18.68 -25.04 0.30
CA GLU A 51 -17.30 -24.57 0.10
C GLU A 51 -17.25 -23.04 -0.07
N ALA A 52 -18.21 -22.44 -0.78
CA ALA A 52 -18.30 -20.99 -0.89
C ALA A 52 -18.58 -20.31 0.46
N ARG A 53 -19.44 -20.91 1.31
CA ARG A 53 -19.69 -20.41 2.68
C ARG A 53 -18.46 -20.54 3.55
N GLU A 54 -17.73 -21.65 3.45
CA GLU A 54 -16.50 -21.86 4.21
C GLU A 54 -15.37 -20.93 3.77
N ARG A 55 -15.23 -20.69 2.45
CA ARG A 55 -14.29 -19.69 1.90
C ARG A 55 -14.63 -18.28 2.39
N ARG A 56 -15.92 -17.93 2.44
CA ARG A 56 -16.37 -16.64 3.02
C ARG A 56 -16.02 -16.55 4.50
N ARG A 57 -16.37 -17.56 5.32
CA ARG A 57 -15.99 -17.61 6.74
C ARG A 57 -14.49 -17.48 6.94
N LYS A 58 -13.66 -18.21 6.18
CA LYS A 58 -12.20 -18.10 6.25
C LYS A 58 -11.69 -16.73 5.82
N ALA A 59 -12.33 -16.08 4.85
CA ALA A 59 -12.00 -14.72 4.45
C ALA A 59 -12.38 -13.70 5.53
N ASP A 60 -13.54 -13.87 6.15
CA ASP A 60 -14.04 -13.01 7.24
C ASP A 60 -13.17 -13.17 8.50
N GLU A 61 -12.79 -14.40 8.84
CA GLU A 61 -11.85 -14.70 9.92
C GLU A 61 -10.50 -14.00 9.68
N LYS A 62 -9.96 -14.11 8.45
CA LYS A 62 -8.70 -13.42 8.08
C LYS A 62 -8.82 -11.91 8.15
N ARG A 63 -9.98 -11.33 7.79
CA ARG A 63 -10.26 -9.90 7.93
C ARG A 63 -10.30 -9.50 9.40
N PHE A 64 -11.05 -10.22 10.22
CA PHE A 64 -11.16 -9.97 11.65
C PHE A 64 -9.80 -10.04 12.36
N GLN A 65 -9.00 -11.07 12.09
CA GLN A 65 -7.65 -11.19 12.64
C GLN A 65 -6.76 -10.04 12.17
N THR A 66 -6.88 -9.65 10.90
CA THR A 66 -6.13 -8.51 10.35
C THR A 66 -6.51 -7.21 11.05
N GLU A 67 -7.79 -6.94 11.25
CA GLU A 67 -8.28 -5.75 11.96
C GLU A 67 -7.81 -5.74 13.41
N LYS A 68 -7.95 -6.86 14.13
CA LYS A 68 -7.49 -6.97 15.52
C LYS A 68 -6.00 -6.64 15.66
N THR A 69 -5.17 -7.14 14.75
CA THR A 69 -3.72 -6.83 14.73
C THR A 69 -3.41 -5.38 14.40
N LEU A 70 -4.27 -4.70 13.63
CA LEU A 70 -4.03 -3.35 13.13
C LEU A 70 -4.50 -2.26 14.11
N TYR A 71 -5.56 -2.53 14.87
CA TYR A 71 -6.14 -1.58 15.84
C TYR A 71 -5.58 -1.73 17.25
N ASN A 72 -5.24 -2.95 17.67
CA ASN A 72 -4.58 -3.15 18.95
C ASN A 72 -3.08 -2.89 18.75
N VAL A 73 -2.60 -1.72 19.21
CA VAL A 73 -1.18 -1.35 19.20
C VAL A 73 -0.56 -1.78 20.53
N PRO A 74 0.09 -2.94 20.64
CA PRO A 74 0.61 -3.46 21.90
C PRO A 74 1.90 -2.77 22.36
N THR A 75 2.26 -1.60 21.82
CA THR A 75 3.52 -0.93 22.19
C THR A 75 3.41 -0.31 23.60
N PRO A 76 4.40 -0.52 24.49
CA PRO A 76 4.38 0.06 25.84
C PRO A 76 4.38 1.60 25.82
N GLU A 77 4.98 2.21 24.80
CA GLU A 77 4.99 3.67 24.60
C GLU A 77 3.58 4.23 24.36
N TYR A 78 2.80 3.58 23.50
CA TYR A 78 1.41 3.98 23.26
C TYR A 78 0.56 3.92 24.53
N ARG A 79 0.78 2.91 25.39
CA ARG A 79 0.10 2.81 26.68
C ARG A 79 0.46 3.95 27.63
N ARG A 80 1.72 4.39 27.64
CA ARG A 80 2.17 5.55 28.44
C ARG A 80 1.48 6.83 27.95
N VAL A 81 1.52 7.10 26.64
CA VAL A 81 0.85 8.26 26.04
C VAL A 81 -0.64 8.25 26.34
N ARG A 82 -1.31 7.09 26.22
CA ARG A 82 -2.73 6.97 26.52
C ARG A 82 -3.04 7.18 28.01
N ARG A 83 -2.17 6.72 28.90
CA ARG A 83 -2.29 6.98 30.35
C ARG A 83 -2.13 8.46 30.65
N THR A 84 -1.11 9.13 30.12
CA THR A 84 -0.94 10.58 30.26
C THR A 84 -2.13 11.34 29.70
N TRP A 85 -2.65 10.94 28.53
CA TRP A 85 -3.85 11.54 27.95
C TRP A 85 -5.08 11.40 28.86
N TRP A 86 -5.32 10.21 29.40
CA TRP A 86 -6.40 9.99 30.37
C TRP A 86 -6.21 10.80 31.65
N VAL A 87 -4.98 10.92 32.17
CA VAL A 87 -4.69 11.73 33.35
C VAL A 87 -4.99 13.21 33.09
N VAL A 88 -4.54 13.77 31.96
CA VAL A 88 -4.85 15.16 31.59
C VAL A 88 -6.35 15.36 31.38
N LEU A 89 -7.04 14.39 30.77
CA LEU A 89 -8.48 14.46 30.56
C LEU A 89 -9.26 14.45 31.88
N ILE A 90 -8.90 13.55 32.80
CA ILE A 90 -9.52 13.50 34.14
C ILE A 90 -9.21 14.78 34.90
N ALA A 91 -7.97 15.28 34.86
CA ALA A 91 -7.61 16.54 35.49
C ALA A 91 -8.44 17.71 34.93
N ALA A 92 -8.66 17.77 33.61
CA ALA A 92 -9.53 18.78 33.01
C ALA A 92 -10.96 18.70 33.54
N ILE A 93 -11.54 17.49 33.61
CA ILE A 93 -12.89 17.29 34.16
C ILE A 93 -12.98 17.73 35.62
N VAL A 94 -12.03 17.30 36.46
CA VAL A 94 -11.98 17.67 37.88
C VAL A 94 -11.86 19.19 38.03
N THR A 95 -11.02 19.83 37.21
CA THR A 95 -10.84 21.29 37.21
C THR A 95 -12.12 22.00 36.79
N THR A 96 -12.84 21.50 35.77
CA THR A 96 -14.13 22.07 35.36
C THR A 96 -15.17 21.99 36.47
N VAL A 97 -15.29 20.84 37.15
CA VAL A 97 -16.24 20.65 38.26
C VAL A 97 -15.85 21.54 39.45
N ALA A 98 -14.55 21.64 39.76
CA ALA A 98 -14.07 22.54 40.81
C ALA A 98 -14.37 24.00 40.49
N SER A 99 -14.17 24.44 39.24
CA SER A 99 -14.52 25.80 38.79
C SER A 99 -16.00 26.08 39.05
N PHE A 100 -16.88 25.14 38.72
CA PHE A 100 -18.32 25.27 38.96
C PHE A 100 -18.70 25.29 40.44
N ALA A 101 -18.02 24.50 41.29
CA ALA A 101 -18.25 24.55 42.73
C ALA A 101 -17.80 25.88 43.33
N LEU A 102 -16.61 26.37 42.93
CA LEU A 102 -16.07 27.66 43.39
C LEU A 102 -16.90 28.85 42.91
N SER A 103 -17.64 28.73 41.80
CA SER A 103 -18.52 29.82 41.34
C SER A 103 -19.70 30.08 42.27
N GLN A 104 -20.05 29.11 43.13
CA GLN A 104 -21.14 29.24 44.10
C GLN A 104 -20.71 29.96 45.39
N VAL A 105 -19.40 30.16 45.59
CA VAL A 105 -18.85 30.80 46.78
C VAL A 105 -18.68 32.30 46.52
N GLU A 106 -19.29 33.13 47.38
CA GLU A 106 -19.18 34.58 47.29
C GLU A 106 -17.72 35.03 47.33
N GLY A 107 -17.36 35.99 46.46
CA GLY A 107 -15.99 36.51 46.34
C GLY A 107 -15.02 35.64 45.54
N MET A 108 -15.34 34.39 45.19
CA MET A 108 -14.45 33.50 44.43
C MET A 108 -14.68 33.48 42.91
N GLY A 109 -15.57 34.33 42.38
CA GLY A 109 -15.95 34.34 40.96
C GLY A 109 -14.76 34.49 39.98
N ALA A 110 -13.81 35.37 40.29
CA ALA A 110 -12.60 35.55 39.47
C ALA A 110 -11.71 34.30 39.47
N VAL A 111 -11.55 33.65 40.63
CA VAL A 111 -10.78 32.41 40.77
C VAL A 111 -11.46 31.28 40.00
N SER A 112 -12.79 31.14 40.13
CA SER A 112 -13.57 30.16 39.38
C SER A 112 -13.41 30.33 37.87
N THR A 113 -13.47 31.56 37.37
CA THR A 113 -13.32 31.86 35.94
C THR A 113 -11.90 31.59 35.46
N ALA A 114 -10.88 31.99 36.24
CA ALA A 114 -9.49 31.66 35.93
C ALA A 114 -9.28 30.14 35.85
N LEU A 115 -9.86 29.38 36.78
CA LEU A 115 -9.79 27.92 36.80
C LEU A 115 -10.48 27.31 35.56
N LEU A 116 -11.58 27.91 35.09
CA LEU A 116 -12.26 27.50 33.86
C LEU A 116 -11.37 27.70 32.63
N VAL A 117 -10.68 28.83 32.53
CA VAL A 117 -9.71 29.08 31.45
C VAL A 117 -8.59 28.04 31.46
N VAL A 118 -8.09 27.70 32.66
CA VAL A 118 -7.10 26.61 32.82
C VAL A 118 -7.66 25.27 32.37
N ALA A 119 -8.92 24.96 32.70
CA ALA A 119 -9.57 23.72 32.25
C ALA A 119 -9.62 23.64 30.71
N TYR A 120 -9.98 24.73 30.03
CA TYR A 120 -9.94 24.78 28.56
C TYR A 120 -8.53 24.58 28.00
N ALA A 121 -7.51 25.18 28.62
CA ALA A 121 -6.11 24.96 28.22
C ALA A 121 -5.70 23.48 28.37
N LEU A 122 -6.12 22.80 29.44
CA LEU A 122 -5.88 21.36 29.64
C LEU A 122 -6.60 20.50 28.58
N ILE A 123 -7.83 20.86 28.20
CA ILE A 123 -8.56 20.18 27.12
C ILE A 123 -7.81 20.31 25.80
N LEU A 124 -7.34 21.52 25.45
CA LEU A 124 -6.54 21.75 24.24
C LEU A 124 -5.22 20.96 24.28
N ALA A 125 -4.54 20.93 25.43
CA ALA A 125 -3.34 20.15 25.62
C ALA A 125 -3.61 18.63 25.44
N ALA A 126 -4.73 18.12 25.96
CA ALA A 126 -5.14 16.73 25.78
C ALA A 126 -5.36 16.39 24.29
N LEU A 127 -6.04 17.28 23.54
CA LEU A 127 -6.26 17.12 22.10
C LEU A 127 -4.94 17.12 21.32
N TYR A 128 -4.03 18.04 21.65
CA TYR A 128 -2.70 18.09 21.04
C TYR A 128 -1.91 16.81 21.30
N LEU A 129 -1.95 16.29 22.53
CA LEU A 129 -1.22 15.08 22.91
C LEU A 129 -1.73 13.82 22.16
N ASP A 130 -3.05 13.72 21.92
CA ASP A 130 -3.62 12.62 21.12
C ASP A 130 -3.26 12.74 19.63
N PHE A 131 -3.34 13.95 19.08
CA PHE A 131 -3.06 14.16 17.65
C PHE A 131 -1.57 14.12 17.31
N ALA A 132 -0.69 14.64 18.15
CA ALA A 132 0.73 14.68 17.87
C ALA A 132 1.42 13.35 18.18
N LYS A 133 1.19 12.76 19.36
CA LYS A 133 1.91 11.56 19.81
C LYS A 133 1.12 10.27 19.56
N ALA A 134 -0.15 10.22 19.95
CA ALA A 134 -0.93 8.98 19.84
C ALA A 134 -1.26 8.61 18.37
N ARG A 135 -1.48 9.59 17.48
CA ARG A 135 -1.64 9.31 16.04
C ARG A 135 -0.33 8.92 15.36
N LYS A 136 0.82 9.54 15.71
CA LYS A 136 2.13 9.15 15.13
C LYS A 136 2.48 7.71 15.48
N LEU A 137 2.39 7.34 16.76
CA LEU A 137 2.64 5.96 17.20
C LEU A 137 1.72 4.93 16.53
N ARG A 138 0.42 5.27 16.36
CA ARG A 138 -0.53 4.41 15.62
C ARG A 138 -0.13 4.26 14.15
N ARG A 139 0.22 5.35 13.48
CA ARG A 139 0.62 5.34 12.06
C ARG A 139 1.90 4.54 11.85
N GLU A 140 2.89 4.69 12.73
CA GLU A 140 4.13 3.92 12.64
C GLU A 140 3.90 2.43 12.85
N TYR A 141 3.09 2.05 13.84
CA TYR A 141 2.74 0.65 14.06
C TYR A 141 1.98 0.06 12.86
N GLN A 142 0.98 0.78 12.35
CA GLN A 142 0.25 0.37 11.15
C GLN A 142 1.18 0.24 9.95
N ALA A 143 2.12 1.18 9.76
CA ALA A 143 3.13 1.10 8.71
C ALA A 143 4.05 -0.12 8.88
N ARG A 144 4.48 -0.45 10.10
CA ARG A 144 5.29 -1.65 10.38
C ARG A 144 4.51 -2.93 10.07
N VAL A 145 3.29 -3.08 10.58
CA VAL A 145 2.45 -4.26 10.36
C VAL A 145 2.12 -4.46 8.87
N LEU A 146 1.80 -3.38 8.15
CA LEU A 146 1.53 -3.44 6.71
C LEU A 146 2.80 -3.79 5.91
N ASN A 147 3.96 -3.22 6.27
CA ASN A 147 5.23 -3.52 5.63
C ASN A 147 5.69 -4.96 5.87
N ASP A 148 5.57 -5.46 7.09
CA ASP A 148 5.95 -6.84 7.43
C ASP A 148 5.04 -7.85 6.72
N LYS A 149 3.73 -7.59 6.64
CA LYS A 149 2.80 -8.38 5.82
C LYS A 149 3.16 -8.32 4.32
N SER A 150 3.55 -7.17 3.80
CA SER A 150 4.01 -7.01 2.41
C SER A 150 5.29 -7.82 2.13
N LYS A 151 6.25 -7.82 3.07
CA LYS A 151 7.47 -8.63 2.95
C LYS A 151 7.18 -10.14 3.06
N ALA A 152 6.37 -10.56 4.02
CA ALA A 152 6.00 -11.96 4.21
C ALA A 152 5.23 -12.53 3.02
N THR A 153 4.28 -11.77 2.47
CA THR A 153 3.52 -12.16 1.27
C THR A 153 4.42 -12.26 0.03
N ARG A 154 5.36 -11.32 -0.17
CA ARG A 154 6.37 -11.40 -1.24
C ARG A 154 7.28 -12.63 -1.10
N ALA A 155 7.73 -12.94 0.12
CA ALA A 155 8.55 -14.11 0.39
C ALA A 155 7.78 -15.41 0.10
N GLN A 156 6.50 -15.50 0.52
CA GLN A 156 5.62 -16.63 0.21
C GLN A 156 5.40 -16.79 -1.29
N GLN A 157 5.14 -15.71 -2.04
CA GLN A 157 5.01 -15.77 -3.49
C GLN A 157 6.28 -16.27 -4.18
N LYS A 158 7.46 -15.87 -3.69
CA LYS A 158 8.74 -16.36 -4.24
C LYS A 158 8.92 -17.86 -3.98
N ARG A 159 8.60 -18.34 -2.78
CA ARG A 159 8.63 -19.78 -2.44
C ARG A 159 7.66 -20.60 -3.31
N GLN A 160 6.40 -20.16 -3.42
CA GLN A 160 5.41 -20.82 -4.28
C GLN A 160 5.84 -20.85 -5.75
N ARG A 161 6.46 -19.78 -6.27
CA ARG A 161 7.00 -19.78 -7.64
C ARG A 161 8.20 -20.73 -7.80
N ALA A 162 9.04 -20.89 -6.78
CA ALA A 162 10.15 -21.84 -6.81
C ALA A 162 9.62 -23.28 -6.77
N GLU A 163 8.71 -23.59 -5.86
CA GLU A 163 8.05 -24.89 -5.74
C GLU A 163 7.28 -25.25 -7.02
N ALA A 164 6.57 -24.30 -7.63
CA ALA A 164 5.88 -24.53 -8.91
C ALA A 164 6.87 -24.83 -10.06
N ARG A 165 8.06 -24.19 -10.06
CA ARG A 165 9.12 -24.49 -11.05
C ARG A 165 9.72 -25.87 -10.81
N GLU A 166 9.91 -26.28 -9.56
CA GLU A 166 10.39 -27.62 -9.21
C GLU A 166 9.37 -28.69 -9.57
N GLN A 167 8.09 -28.48 -9.32
CA GLN A 167 7.01 -29.38 -9.75
C GLN A 167 6.91 -29.48 -11.27
N GLN A 168 7.12 -28.38 -12.00
CA GLN A 168 7.18 -28.42 -13.46
C GLN A 168 8.40 -29.19 -13.96
N ARG A 169 9.57 -29.05 -13.31
CA ARG A 169 10.79 -29.80 -13.65
C ARG A 169 10.64 -31.29 -13.34
N ALA A 170 10.18 -31.64 -12.14
CA ALA A 170 9.92 -33.03 -11.75
C ALA A 170 8.81 -33.67 -12.60
N GLY A 171 7.77 -32.90 -12.97
CA GLY A 171 6.72 -33.33 -13.88
C GLY A 171 7.22 -33.59 -15.30
N ALA A 172 8.14 -32.75 -15.81
CA ALA A 172 8.80 -32.95 -17.10
C ALA A 172 9.76 -34.16 -17.09
N GLU A 173 10.51 -34.35 -16.01
CA GLU A 173 11.38 -35.53 -15.82
C GLU A 173 10.56 -36.84 -15.68
N ALA A 174 9.40 -36.79 -15.02
CA ALA A 174 8.52 -37.95 -14.86
C ALA A 174 7.68 -38.29 -16.11
N SER A 175 7.55 -37.35 -17.07
CA SER A 175 6.82 -37.58 -18.33
C SER A 175 7.72 -37.96 -19.51
N GLY A 176 9.04 -38.06 -19.30
CA GLY A 176 9.97 -38.64 -20.26
C GLY A 176 10.14 -37.85 -21.57
N GLU A 177 9.96 -36.52 -21.55
CA GLU A 177 10.38 -35.67 -22.67
C GLU A 177 11.89 -35.35 -22.54
N PRO A 178 12.65 -35.40 -23.65
CA PRO A 178 14.09 -35.15 -23.63
C PRO A 178 14.35 -33.71 -23.17
N LYS A 179 15.39 -33.54 -22.34
CA LYS A 179 15.92 -32.24 -21.92
C LYS A 179 16.01 -31.34 -23.16
N PRO A 180 15.51 -30.08 -23.12
CA PRO A 180 15.82 -29.14 -24.16
C PRO A 180 17.33 -28.99 -24.15
N ASP A 181 17.95 -29.45 -25.23
CA ASP A 181 19.35 -29.30 -25.51
C ASP A 181 19.75 -27.87 -25.15
N GLU A 182 20.83 -27.72 -24.41
CA GLU A 182 21.46 -26.41 -24.23
C GLU A 182 21.45 -25.72 -25.59
N PRO A 183 20.99 -24.45 -25.68
CA PRO A 183 21.18 -23.74 -26.92
C PRO A 183 22.68 -23.63 -27.12
N THR A 184 23.18 -24.47 -28.03
CA THR A 184 24.52 -24.45 -28.59
C THR A 184 24.92 -23.00 -28.80
N GLY A 185 26.19 -22.68 -28.47
CA GLY A 185 26.71 -21.34 -28.19
C GLY A 185 26.37 -20.20 -29.17
N LEU A 186 25.78 -20.53 -30.32
CA LEU A 186 25.20 -19.63 -31.31
C LEU A 186 23.98 -18.85 -30.79
N ALA A 187 23.08 -19.42 -29.99
CA ALA A 187 21.95 -18.65 -29.43
C ALA A 187 22.37 -17.72 -28.28
N LYS A 188 23.41 -18.11 -27.53
CA LYS A 188 24.05 -17.26 -26.53
C LYS A 188 24.81 -16.10 -27.20
N ALA A 189 25.46 -16.36 -28.34
CA ALA A 189 26.09 -15.35 -29.17
C ALA A 189 25.08 -14.37 -29.78
N PHE A 190 23.92 -14.83 -30.28
CA PHE A 190 22.87 -13.94 -30.79
C PHE A 190 22.16 -13.13 -29.69
N GLY A 191 21.97 -13.70 -28.49
CA GLY A 191 21.47 -12.96 -27.32
C GLY A 191 22.44 -11.89 -26.83
N PHE A 192 23.74 -12.12 -26.97
CA PHE A 192 24.80 -11.16 -26.65
C PHE A 192 24.95 -10.08 -27.74
N LEU A 193 24.82 -10.45 -29.02
CA LEU A 193 24.90 -9.51 -30.14
C LEU A 193 23.70 -8.55 -30.22
N ARG A 194 22.53 -8.97 -29.72
CA ARG A 194 21.36 -8.09 -29.52
C ARG A 194 21.50 -7.15 -28.32
N ARG A 195 22.40 -7.44 -27.38
CA ARG A 195 22.78 -6.53 -26.28
C ARG A 195 23.89 -5.56 -26.69
N GLY A 196 24.67 -5.88 -27.73
CA GLY A 196 25.84 -5.10 -28.18
C GLY A 196 25.58 -3.97 -29.16
N LYS A 197 24.35 -3.71 -29.60
CA LYS A 197 24.03 -2.57 -30.50
C LYS A 197 23.35 -1.43 -29.76
N THR A 198 24.05 -0.95 -28.74
CA THR A 198 23.94 0.44 -28.26
C THR A 198 25.36 0.96 -28.15
N ALA A 199 25.79 1.72 -29.15
CA ALA A 199 26.95 2.59 -29.12
C ALA A 199 26.60 3.83 -29.97
N PRO A 200 27.14 5.03 -29.69
CA PRO A 200 28.32 5.26 -28.86
C PRO A 200 28.08 6.13 -27.62
N ASP A 201 28.85 5.80 -26.59
CA ASP A 201 29.33 6.76 -25.60
C ASP A 201 30.22 7.78 -26.32
N ALA A 202 29.95 9.06 -26.09
CA ALA A 202 30.78 10.16 -26.54
C ALA A 202 31.17 10.98 -25.31
N GLY A 203 32.43 10.80 -24.90
CA GLY A 203 33.21 11.86 -24.27
C GLY A 203 33.05 12.00 -22.77
N GLN A 204 33.76 11.16 -22.02
CA GLN A 204 34.30 11.57 -20.73
C GLN A 204 35.52 12.46 -20.98
N HIS A 205 35.51 13.69 -20.48
CA HIS A 205 36.71 14.49 -20.32
C HIS A 205 36.67 15.17 -18.95
N ASP A 206 37.69 14.87 -18.18
CA ASP A 206 38.03 15.44 -16.88
C ASP A 206 38.30 16.96 -16.98
N GLY A 207 38.08 17.70 -15.89
CA GLY A 207 38.49 19.11 -15.85
C GLY A 207 37.99 19.93 -14.67
N LYS A 208 38.80 19.96 -13.62
CA LYS A 208 38.79 20.86 -12.47
C LYS A 208 39.16 22.31 -12.87
N ALA A 209 38.49 23.32 -12.28
CA ALA A 209 38.92 24.73 -12.03
C ALA A 209 37.64 25.60 -11.93
N ASP A 210 37.29 26.18 -10.77
CA ASP A 210 37.78 27.45 -10.19
C ASP A 210 37.06 28.71 -10.72
N GLU A 211 36.94 29.68 -9.82
CA GLU A 211 36.48 31.08 -9.99
C GLU A 211 34.95 31.32 -10.12
N LYS A 212 34.24 31.90 -9.13
CA LYS A 212 34.40 33.18 -8.42
C LYS A 212 34.26 34.40 -9.34
N THR A 213 33.07 34.99 -9.36
CA THR A 213 32.77 36.44 -9.52
C THR A 213 31.29 36.61 -9.13
N SER A 214 30.94 37.10 -7.95
CA SER A 214 30.90 38.51 -7.54
C SER A 214 30.09 39.43 -8.47
N SER A 215 28.91 39.83 -8.02
CA SER A 215 28.60 41.25 -7.76
C SER A 215 27.39 41.27 -6.81
N ALA A 216 27.59 41.63 -5.54
CA ALA A 216 27.66 43.00 -5.01
C ALA A 216 26.27 43.64 -5.02
N ALA A 217 25.60 43.70 -3.85
CA ALA A 217 25.64 44.83 -2.89
C ALA A 217 24.28 45.55 -3.01
N THR A 218 23.56 45.93 -1.96
CA THR A 218 24.00 46.62 -0.73
C THR A 218 22.91 46.45 0.33
N GLY A 219 23.33 46.18 1.58
CA GLY A 219 22.57 46.51 2.77
C GLY A 219 23.23 47.71 3.46
N GLN A 220 22.42 48.70 3.86
CA GLN A 220 22.65 49.76 4.86
C GLN A 220 21.48 50.74 4.71
N ALA A 221 20.92 51.43 5.70
CA ALA A 221 21.06 51.60 7.13
C ALA A 221 19.64 52.04 7.58
N GLY A 222 19.14 51.82 8.79
CA GLY A 222 19.63 52.52 9.97
C GLY A 222 19.45 54.03 9.81
N ASP A 223 18.23 54.56 9.93
CA ASP A 223 18.03 55.99 10.19
C ASP A 223 16.99 56.23 11.30
N LYS A 224 17.39 57.10 12.21
CA LYS A 224 16.72 57.55 13.42
C LYS A 224 16.39 59.02 13.17
N GLY A 225 15.14 59.41 13.40
CA GLY A 225 14.84 60.72 13.99
C GLY A 225 14.17 61.78 13.11
N GLU A 226 13.29 62.53 13.78
CA GLU A 226 12.72 63.83 13.41
C GLU A 226 11.68 63.80 12.26
N GLY A 227 10.50 64.41 12.32
CA GLY A 227 9.91 65.37 13.24
C GLY A 227 8.92 66.21 12.42
N LYS A 228 7.61 66.08 12.68
CA LYS A 228 6.56 67.11 12.60
C LYS A 228 5.19 66.53 12.90
#